data_AF-A0A9D6LDK7-F1
#
_entry.id   AF-A0A9D6LDK7-F1
#
_cell.length_a   1.000
_cell.length_b   1.000
_cell.length_c   1.000
_cell.angle_alpha   90.00
_cell.angle_beta   90.00
_cell.angle_gamma   90.00
#
_symmetry.space_group_name_H-M   'P 1'
#
loop_
_entity.id
_entity.type
_entity.pdbx_description
1 polymer ?
#
loop_
_entity_poly.entity_id
_entity_poly.type
_entity_poly.pdbx_seq_one_letter_code
_entity_poly.pdbx_strand_id
1 'polypeptide(L)'
;MVRTLLCAALVGAAAPGFFARAAHAGSLAIYAPADGGVVLGKQVIVDVRGCGKKAAAFSTTLDGARVPLEFRAGAYKRQWVATLPLAHEGAHTLAFTGKCRGQTTFVSHARGTVEPAMRLAGRYMRGHSPDTLGWDWGPAVFLYGLYKLDPGSSYVRGYQMSWAAKGISAPAKNDSCPAALTALGLLRDFNDDTGLENAAKVARYVRTEPRNRLGAINHLGHSFVGHFFPDSIWVDSLMMVGVFAAQWGAHFNDRALLDFAAAQPGLYASALQDPSTGLFRHAYKVKSGKTIPSSATFWLRGNGWVLAATADILSELPADHPKRGELIALLKKTADGLAKFQQPTGLWDTIANEPGAAYGETSGTALVAYAVAKAVHRGWLEPSYLALAKRAFAGVTSRLRSKSGGELSMPRISWFTNPGARFSYTITPAVSDMSYGVGAYLMAAAELSDEEF
;
A
#
# COMPACT_ATOMS: atom_id res chain seq x y z
N MET A 1 28.00 -30.78 11.94
CA MET A 1 27.67 -30.93 13.37
C MET A 1 26.38 -30.15 13.69
N VAL A 2 25.39 -30.33 12.82
CA VAL A 2 24.17 -29.53 12.60
C VAL A 2 23.14 -30.56 12.17
N ARG A 3 21.91 -30.48 12.71
CA ARG A 3 20.87 -31.53 12.75
C ARG A 3 21.22 -32.68 13.72
N THR A 4 20.18 -33.19 14.38
CA THR A 4 20.14 -34.48 15.11
C THR A 4 20.45 -34.42 16.61
N LEU A 5 19.40 -34.17 17.40
CA LEU A 5 19.06 -34.87 18.65
C LEU A 5 17.54 -34.67 18.81
N LEU A 6 16.74 -35.42 18.05
CA LEU A 6 15.98 -36.59 18.52
C LEU A 6 15.08 -36.25 19.73
N CYS A 7 13.78 -36.09 19.53
CA CYS A 7 12.78 -37.16 19.38
C CYS A 7 12.09 -37.47 20.72
N ALA A 8 10.75 -37.43 20.65
CA ALA A 8 9.80 -38.22 21.42
C ALA A 8 9.69 -37.94 22.94
N ALA A 9 8.50 -37.53 23.38
CA ALA A 9 7.44 -38.48 23.73
C ALA A 9 6.19 -37.77 24.33
N LEU A 10 5.04 -38.46 24.21
CA LEU A 10 3.75 -38.30 24.91
C LEU A 10 2.73 -37.35 24.21
N VAL A 11 1.81 -37.85 23.37
CA VAL A 11 0.54 -38.58 23.70
C VAL A 11 -0.44 -37.67 24.46
N GLY A 12 -1.72 -37.47 24.13
CA GLY A 12 -2.64 -38.03 23.13
C GLY A 12 -4.08 -37.56 23.44
N ALA A 13 -4.94 -37.66 22.41
CA ALA A 13 -6.40 -37.88 22.40
C ALA A 13 -7.45 -36.99 23.14
N ALA A 14 -8.55 -36.76 22.38
CA ALA A 14 -9.99 -36.67 22.73
C ALA A 14 -10.69 -35.27 22.84
N ALA A 15 -11.71 -35.09 21.99
CA ALA A 15 -12.82 -34.11 22.00
C ALA A 15 -13.95 -34.57 22.98
N PRO A 16 -15.17 -33.98 23.11
CA PRO A 16 -15.83 -32.79 22.47
C PRO A 16 -16.63 -31.88 23.47
N GLY A 17 -17.35 -30.84 22.99
CA GLY A 17 -18.61 -30.41 23.64
C GLY A 17 -18.90 -28.90 23.82
N PHE A 18 -19.81 -28.41 22.97
CA PHE A 18 -20.91 -27.45 23.23
C PHE A 18 -20.67 -25.97 23.60
N PHE A 19 -21.03 -25.13 22.62
CA PHE A 19 -21.78 -23.85 22.65
C PHE A 19 -21.85 -23.07 23.97
N ALA A 20 -21.27 -21.87 23.96
CA ALA A 20 -21.81 -20.72 24.69
C ALA A 20 -22.00 -19.54 23.71
N ARG A 21 -23.25 -19.04 23.70
CA ARG A 21 -23.78 -17.96 22.86
C ARG A 21 -22.89 -16.73 22.80
N ALA A 22 -22.71 -16.20 21.60
CA ALA A 22 -22.20 -14.85 21.38
C ALA A 22 -23.21 -13.82 21.92
N ALA A 23 -22.76 -13.00 22.88
CA ALA A 23 -23.41 -11.75 23.21
C ALA A 23 -22.80 -10.65 22.33
N HIS A 24 -23.62 -10.10 21.43
CA HIS A 24 -23.28 -8.89 20.68
C HIS A 24 -23.49 -7.65 21.57
N ALA A 25 -22.43 -6.90 21.78
CA ALA A 25 -22.46 -5.47 22.07
C ALA A 25 -21.18 -4.84 21.50
N GLY A 26 -21.30 -3.72 20.80
CA GLY A 26 -20.29 -3.15 19.91
C GLY A 26 -18.90 -3.00 20.55
N SER A 27 -17.93 -3.74 20.02
CA SER A 27 -16.52 -3.64 20.40
C SER A 27 -15.66 -3.38 19.16
N LEU A 28 -15.09 -2.19 19.13
CA LEU A 28 -14.07 -1.67 18.22
C LEU A 28 -12.81 -2.57 18.24
N ALA A 29 -12.18 -2.81 17.08
CA ALA A 29 -11.21 -3.88 16.88
C ALA A 29 -9.82 -3.41 16.38
N ILE A 30 -8.79 -3.51 17.26
CA ILE A 30 -7.29 -3.67 17.13
C ILE A 30 -6.49 -2.71 16.18
N TYR A 31 -5.20 -2.33 16.41
CA TYR A 31 -4.09 -2.27 15.37
C TYR A 31 -2.66 -1.59 15.53
N ALA A 32 -1.96 -1.40 16.68
CA ALA A 32 -0.57 -0.83 16.89
C ALA A 32 0.15 0.24 15.96
N PRO A 33 0.64 1.42 16.49
CA PRO A 33 2.07 1.82 16.42
C PRO A 33 2.67 2.35 17.75
N ALA A 34 3.82 3.01 17.87
CA ALA A 34 5.16 2.81 17.34
C ALA A 34 6.00 1.94 18.30
N ASP A 35 5.41 1.66 19.45
CA ASP A 35 5.99 1.18 20.70
C ASP A 35 4.98 0.31 21.44
N GLY A 36 3.80 0.10 20.83
CA GLY A 36 2.85 -0.94 21.20
C GLY A 36 1.41 -0.69 20.78
N GLY A 37 0.91 0.52 20.51
CA GLY A 37 -0.53 0.69 20.31
C GLY A 37 -1.17 1.64 19.30
N VAL A 38 -2.27 1.14 18.70
CA VAL A 38 -3.14 1.86 17.74
C VAL A 38 -4.26 2.54 18.45
N VAL A 39 -4.47 3.77 18.03
CA VAL A 39 -5.66 4.55 18.27
C VAL A 39 -6.77 4.14 17.30
N LEU A 40 -7.85 3.58 17.82
CA LEU A 40 -9.14 3.49 17.12
C LEU A 40 -10.11 4.42 17.84
N GLY A 41 -10.49 5.53 17.21
CA GLY A 41 -11.40 6.49 17.83
C GLY A 41 -10.87 7.00 19.18
N LYS A 42 -11.59 6.72 20.28
CA LYS A 42 -11.19 7.11 21.65
C LYS A 42 -10.42 6.02 22.41
N GLN A 43 -9.95 4.97 21.73
CA GLN A 43 -9.32 3.82 22.38
C GLN A 43 -7.95 3.53 21.77
N VAL A 44 -6.93 3.25 22.60
CA VAL A 44 -5.63 2.73 22.14
C VAL A 44 -5.41 1.29 22.55
N ILE A 45 -4.82 0.49 21.66
CA ILE A 45 -4.60 -0.93 21.87
C ILE A 45 -3.12 -1.23 21.95
N VAL A 46 -2.58 -1.55 23.14
CA VAL A 46 -1.14 -1.67 23.40
C VAL A 46 -0.66 -3.12 23.47
N ASP A 47 0.41 -3.44 22.74
CA ASP A 47 1.17 -4.69 22.72
C ASP A 47 2.41 -4.62 23.63
N VAL A 48 2.55 -5.57 24.55
CA VAL A 48 3.74 -5.74 25.38
C VAL A 48 4.43 -7.08 25.09
N ARG A 49 5.63 -7.02 24.49
CA ARG A 49 6.45 -8.19 24.13
C ARG A 49 7.43 -8.60 25.24
N GLY A 50 7.73 -9.90 25.31
CA GLY A 50 8.80 -10.43 26.17
C GLY A 50 8.40 -10.74 27.61
N CYS A 51 7.18 -10.39 28.01
CA CYS A 51 6.64 -10.79 29.30
C CYS A 51 6.32 -12.30 29.33
N GLY A 52 6.55 -12.94 30.47
CA GLY A 52 6.34 -14.38 30.67
C GLY A 52 4.91 -14.88 30.42
N LYS A 53 4.65 -16.17 30.68
CA LYS A 53 3.41 -16.88 30.30
C LYS A 53 2.08 -16.35 30.89
N LYS A 54 2.08 -15.34 31.77
CA LYS A 54 0.86 -14.76 32.37
C LYS A 54 1.01 -13.23 32.49
N ALA A 55 0.17 -12.46 31.77
CA ALA A 55 0.09 -11.00 31.93
C ALA A 55 -0.78 -10.51 33.09
N ALA A 56 -1.52 -11.40 33.75
CA ALA A 56 -2.54 -11.04 34.74
C ALA A 56 -2.01 -10.42 36.06
N ALA A 57 -0.79 -9.88 36.10
CA ALA A 57 -0.16 -9.34 37.31
C ALA A 57 0.63 -8.05 37.04
N PHE A 58 0.10 -7.16 36.20
CA PHE A 58 0.68 -5.83 35.97
C PHE A 58 -0.16 -4.76 36.65
N SER A 59 0.50 -3.78 37.27
CA SER A 59 -0.11 -2.49 37.57
C SER A 59 0.32 -1.51 36.49
N THR A 60 -0.65 -0.83 35.89
CA THR A 60 -0.43 0.08 34.76
C THR A 60 -0.71 1.52 35.14
N THR A 61 0.12 2.42 34.62
CA THR A 61 -0.10 3.86 34.69
C THR A 61 -0.05 4.47 33.30
N LEU A 62 -1.01 5.31 32.98
CA LEU A 62 -1.05 6.15 31.78
C LEU A 62 -0.76 7.59 32.21
N ASP A 63 0.29 8.20 31.68
CA ASP A 63 0.72 9.57 32.01
C ASP A 63 0.86 9.79 33.53
N GLY A 64 1.33 8.75 34.23
CA GLY A 64 1.48 8.73 35.68
C GLY A 64 0.20 8.39 36.47
N ALA A 65 -0.98 8.40 35.84
CA ALA A 65 -2.24 8.04 36.47
C ALA A 65 -2.49 6.53 36.39
N ARG A 66 -2.91 5.89 37.49
CA ARG A 66 -3.18 4.44 37.51
C ARG A 66 -4.42 4.11 36.68
N VAL A 67 -4.28 3.18 35.73
CA VAL A 67 -5.39 2.73 34.87
C VAL A 67 -5.50 1.21 34.95
N PRO A 68 -6.65 0.63 35.30
CA PRO A 68 -6.83 -0.82 35.30
C PRO A 68 -6.98 -1.31 33.86
N LEU A 69 -6.01 -2.11 33.41
CA LEU A 69 -6.03 -2.71 32.07
C LEU A 69 -6.19 -4.23 32.12
N GLU A 70 -7.07 -4.73 31.25
CA GLU A 70 -7.22 -6.16 31.00
C GLU A 70 -6.33 -6.57 29.82
N PHE A 71 -5.29 -7.36 30.10
CA PHE A 71 -4.39 -7.89 29.07
C PHE A 71 -4.80 -9.29 28.60
N ARG A 72 -4.83 -9.49 27.29
CA ARG A 72 -5.14 -10.76 26.62
C ARG A 72 -3.96 -11.23 25.78
N ALA A 73 -3.83 -12.53 25.51
CA ALA A 73 -2.75 -13.05 24.68
C ALA A 73 -2.86 -12.53 23.23
N GLY A 74 -1.74 -12.10 22.65
CA GLY A 74 -1.66 -11.66 21.25
C GLY A 74 -1.47 -12.80 20.24
N ALA A 75 -1.42 -12.46 18.95
CA ALA A 75 -1.25 -13.39 17.83
C ALA A 75 0.14 -14.04 17.75
N TYR A 76 1.15 -13.45 18.37
CA TYR A 76 2.53 -13.94 18.39
C TYR A 76 2.97 -14.41 19.80
N LYS A 77 3.99 -15.25 19.86
CA LYS A 77 4.48 -15.84 21.12
C LYS A 77 5.00 -14.74 22.07
N ARG A 78 4.53 -14.75 23.34
CA ARG A 78 4.88 -13.77 24.39
C ARG A 78 4.42 -12.33 24.06
N GLN A 79 3.29 -12.23 23.38
CA GLN A 79 2.59 -10.99 23.04
C GLN A 79 1.36 -10.82 23.94
N TRP A 80 1.08 -9.59 24.41
CA TRP A 80 -0.08 -9.29 25.25
C TRP A 80 -0.74 -7.98 24.83
N VAL A 81 -2.07 -7.93 24.77
CA VAL A 81 -2.87 -6.84 24.19
C VAL A 81 -3.88 -6.29 25.20
N ALA A 82 -3.98 -4.97 25.36
CA ALA A 82 -4.97 -4.29 26.19
C ALA A 82 -5.52 -3.01 25.54
N THR A 83 -6.73 -2.56 25.94
CA THR A 83 -7.40 -1.37 25.41
C THR A 83 -7.49 -0.25 26.46
N LEU A 84 -7.12 0.98 26.08
CA LEU A 84 -7.07 2.19 26.91
C LEU A 84 -8.01 3.27 26.35
N PRO A 85 -8.84 3.96 27.17
CA PRO A 85 -9.55 5.16 26.73
C PRO A 85 -8.61 6.38 26.68
N LEU A 86 -8.65 7.20 25.63
CA LEU A 86 -7.75 8.36 25.45
C LEU A 86 -8.44 9.59 24.87
N ALA A 87 -7.78 10.74 25.09
CA ALA A 87 -8.06 12.00 24.41
C ALA A 87 -7.57 11.95 22.96
N HIS A 88 -8.07 12.90 22.16
CA HIS A 88 -7.91 12.90 20.72
C HIS A 88 -6.45 13.16 20.26
N GLU A 89 -5.64 13.93 21.00
CA GLU A 89 -4.26 14.22 20.58
C GLU A 89 -3.30 14.32 21.78
N GLY A 90 -2.11 13.72 21.66
CA GLY A 90 -1.05 13.89 22.64
C GLY A 90 -0.03 12.75 22.68
N ALA A 91 1.19 13.03 23.15
CA ALA A 91 2.14 12.00 23.53
C ALA A 91 1.75 11.43 24.89
N HIS A 92 1.60 10.12 24.95
CA HIS A 92 1.20 9.40 26.15
C HIS A 92 2.27 8.39 26.54
N THR A 93 2.34 8.10 27.83
CA THR A 93 3.25 7.12 28.41
C THR A 93 2.45 6.07 29.17
N LEU A 94 2.46 4.84 28.68
CA LEU A 94 2.01 3.68 29.45
C LEU A 94 3.20 3.02 30.13
N ALA A 95 3.22 3.03 31.46
CA ALA A 95 4.16 2.24 32.25
C ALA A 95 3.46 1.02 32.85
N PHE A 96 4.17 -0.10 32.90
CA PHE A 96 3.72 -1.34 33.53
C PHE A 96 4.74 -1.80 34.56
N THR A 97 4.22 -2.12 35.75
CA THR A 97 5.00 -2.52 36.91
C THR A 97 4.55 -3.90 37.40
N GLY A 98 5.50 -4.74 37.78
CA GLY A 98 5.24 -6.13 38.18
C GLY A 98 6.36 -7.08 37.74
N LYS A 99 6.00 -8.32 37.37
CA LYS A 99 6.94 -9.35 36.87
C LYS A 99 7.57 -9.02 35.51
N CYS A 100 6.95 -8.10 34.77
CA CYS A 100 7.49 -7.49 33.55
C CYS A 100 7.55 -5.99 33.83
N ARG A 101 8.73 -5.39 33.73
CA ARG A 101 8.92 -3.95 33.96
C ARG A 101 9.25 -3.30 32.62
N GLY A 102 8.60 -2.18 32.34
CA GLY A 102 8.85 -1.42 31.13
C GLY A 102 7.91 -0.24 30.99
N GLN A 103 8.20 0.56 29.99
CA GLN A 103 7.47 1.77 29.65
C GLN A 103 7.40 1.86 28.13
N THR A 104 6.21 2.21 27.66
CA THR A 104 5.89 2.42 26.25
C THR A 104 5.37 3.84 26.12
N THR A 105 6.07 4.67 25.35
CA THR A 105 5.55 5.97 24.92
C THR A 105 4.78 5.76 23.62
N PHE A 106 3.67 6.44 23.39
CA PHE A 106 2.94 6.37 22.13
C PHE A 106 2.22 7.70 21.90
N VAL A 107 2.02 8.09 20.65
CA VAL A 107 1.30 9.33 20.32
C VAL A 107 -0.12 8.97 19.91
N SER A 108 -1.11 9.54 20.59
CA SER A 108 -2.49 9.52 20.13
C SER A 108 -2.65 10.59 19.04
N HIS A 109 -3.10 10.16 17.86
CA HIS A 109 -3.52 11.05 16.80
C HIS A 109 -4.99 10.78 16.51
N ALA A 110 -5.86 11.78 16.67
CA ALA A 110 -7.27 11.70 16.32
C ALA A 110 -7.45 11.83 14.82
N ARG A 111 -6.98 10.83 14.07
CA ARG A 111 -7.21 10.81 12.63
C ARG A 111 -8.49 10.03 12.36
N GLY A 112 -9.63 10.71 12.54
CA GLY A 112 -10.96 10.13 12.31
C GLY A 112 -11.16 9.58 10.89
N THR A 113 -10.44 10.17 9.92
CA THR A 113 -10.40 9.77 8.50
C THR A 113 -9.59 8.49 8.24
N VAL A 114 -8.65 8.15 9.14
CA VAL A 114 -7.73 7.01 9.01
C VAL A 114 -8.28 5.75 9.69
N GLU A 115 -9.26 5.86 10.60
CA GLU A 115 -9.85 4.71 11.29
C GLU A 115 -10.32 3.60 10.34
N PRO A 116 -11.04 3.89 9.23
CA PRO A 116 -11.45 2.85 8.29
C PRO A 116 -10.24 2.18 7.61
N ALA A 117 -9.19 2.95 7.32
CA ALA A 117 -7.97 2.46 6.71
C ALA A 117 -7.22 1.53 7.66
N MET A 118 -7.08 1.89 8.94
CA MET A 118 -6.44 1.03 9.96
C MET A 118 -7.21 -0.27 10.17
N ARG A 119 -8.56 -0.22 10.19
CA ARG A 119 -9.40 -1.42 10.31
C ARG A 119 -9.25 -2.36 9.11
N LEU A 120 -9.15 -1.82 7.89
CA LEU A 120 -8.88 -2.60 6.67
C LEU A 120 -7.47 -3.19 6.67
N ALA A 121 -6.47 -2.34 6.90
CA ALA A 121 -5.05 -2.69 6.98
C ALA A 121 -4.84 -3.88 7.88
N GLY A 122 -5.33 -3.75 9.11
CA GLY A 122 -5.12 -4.80 10.06
C GLY A 122 -5.91 -6.07 9.75
N ARG A 123 -7.18 -5.99 9.33
CA ARG A 123 -7.91 -7.19 8.89
C ARG A 123 -7.10 -7.96 7.82
N TYR A 124 -6.53 -7.24 6.86
CA TYR A 124 -5.66 -7.85 5.86
C TYR A 124 -4.47 -8.55 6.52
N MET A 125 -3.76 -7.91 7.44
CA MET A 125 -2.61 -8.50 8.16
C MET A 125 -2.98 -9.72 9.02
N ARG A 126 -4.18 -9.77 9.60
CA ARG A 126 -4.68 -10.97 10.32
C ARG A 126 -4.92 -12.16 9.39
N GLY A 127 -5.45 -11.89 8.20
CA GLY A 127 -5.73 -12.92 7.20
C GLY A 127 -4.49 -13.40 6.44
N HIS A 128 -3.41 -12.61 6.44
CA HIS A 128 -2.22 -12.86 5.64
C HIS A 128 -0.98 -12.66 6.52
N SER A 129 -0.36 -13.75 6.99
CA SER A 129 0.91 -13.62 7.70
C SER A 129 2.01 -13.16 6.74
N PRO A 130 3.06 -12.45 7.22
CA PRO A 130 4.19 -12.06 6.39
C PRO A 130 4.72 -13.23 5.55
N ASP A 131 4.88 -14.42 6.14
CA ASP A 131 5.38 -15.64 5.49
C ASP A 131 4.56 -16.10 4.28
N THR A 132 3.25 -15.85 4.28
CA THR A 132 2.35 -16.24 3.18
C THR A 132 2.36 -15.26 2.00
N LEU A 133 2.82 -14.03 2.20
CA LEU A 133 2.87 -13.03 1.14
C LEU A 133 4.00 -13.31 0.15
N GLY A 134 3.66 -13.40 -1.14
CA GLY A 134 4.64 -13.51 -2.22
C GLY A 134 5.45 -12.23 -2.44
N TRP A 135 6.64 -12.39 -3.02
CA TRP A 135 7.45 -11.26 -3.52
C TRP A 135 6.96 -10.85 -4.91
N ASP A 136 5.88 -10.05 -4.94
CA ASP A 136 5.27 -9.56 -6.18
C ASP A 136 4.52 -8.24 -5.91
N TRP A 137 4.06 -7.57 -6.97
CA TRP A 137 3.49 -6.22 -6.91
C TRP A 137 2.28 -6.09 -6.00
N GLY A 138 1.41 -7.11 -5.94
CA GLY A 138 0.18 -7.05 -5.16
C GLY A 138 0.45 -6.81 -3.66
N PRO A 139 1.14 -7.74 -2.98
CA PRO A 139 1.59 -7.54 -1.59
C PRO A 139 2.45 -6.29 -1.41
N ALA A 140 3.30 -5.94 -2.39
CA ALA A 140 4.17 -4.76 -2.31
C ALA A 140 3.37 -3.46 -2.17
N VAL A 141 2.32 -3.27 -2.97
CA VAL A 141 1.45 -2.08 -2.90
C VAL A 141 0.76 -1.98 -1.54
N PHE A 142 0.32 -3.11 -0.98
CA PHE A 142 -0.26 -3.14 0.36
C PHE A 142 0.75 -2.67 1.42
N LEU A 143 1.96 -3.22 1.40
CA LEU A 143 3.03 -2.86 2.33
C LEU A 143 3.47 -1.40 2.16
N TYR A 144 3.48 -0.89 0.94
CA TYR A 144 3.77 0.52 0.65
C TYR A 144 2.65 1.45 1.15
N GLY A 145 1.38 1.04 1.02
CA GLY A 145 0.25 1.74 1.61
C GLY A 145 0.28 1.74 3.14
N LEU A 146 0.64 0.62 3.75
CA LEU A 146 0.86 0.52 5.20
C LEU A 146 1.96 1.48 5.68
N TYR A 147 3.10 1.49 4.98
CA TYR A 147 4.22 2.39 5.28
C TYR A 147 3.79 3.85 5.27
N LYS A 148 3.00 4.28 4.27
CA LYS A 148 2.52 5.67 4.20
C LYS A 148 1.51 6.02 5.29
N LEU A 149 0.62 5.08 5.61
CA LEU A 149 -0.48 5.33 6.55
C LEU A 149 0.01 5.56 7.97
N ASP A 150 0.99 4.78 8.40
CA ASP A 150 1.49 4.80 9.76
C ASP A 150 2.97 4.40 9.81
N PRO A 151 3.88 5.23 9.26
CA PRO A 151 5.29 4.89 9.15
C PRO A 151 5.90 4.63 10.52
N GLY A 152 5.50 5.38 11.56
CA GLY A 152 6.01 5.23 12.92
C GLY A 152 5.72 3.86 13.55
N SER A 153 4.74 3.11 13.05
CA SER A 153 4.30 1.85 13.64
C SER A 153 5.37 0.76 13.75
N SER A 154 5.70 0.32 14.95
CA SER A 154 6.47 -0.91 15.16
C SER A 154 5.73 -2.18 14.73
N TYR A 155 4.40 -2.16 14.66
CA TYR A 155 3.65 -3.31 14.20
C TYR A 155 3.67 -3.42 12.69
N VAL A 156 3.42 -2.31 11.97
CA VAL A 156 3.61 -2.23 10.53
C VAL A 156 5.06 -2.53 10.18
N ARG A 157 6.01 -1.88 10.87
CA ARG A 157 7.45 -2.11 10.69
C ARG A 157 7.81 -3.57 10.95
N GLY A 158 7.36 -4.17 12.04
CA GLY A 158 7.63 -5.57 12.35
C GLY A 158 7.06 -6.54 11.32
N TYR A 159 5.87 -6.24 10.77
CA TYR A 159 5.25 -7.00 9.69
C TYR A 159 6.06 -6.87 8.39
N GLN A 160 6.47 -5.64 8.05
CA GLN A 160 7.31 -5.31 6.90
C GLN A 160 8.70 -5.95 6.99
N MET A 161 9.37 -5.85 8.15
CA MET A 161 10.66 -6.49 8.42
C MET A 161 10.54 -8.01 8.27
N SER A 162 9.52 -8.62 8.85
CA SER A 162 9.30 -10.08 8.74
C SER A 162 9.13 -10.51 7.28
N TRP A 163 8.48 -9.69 6.47
CA TRP A 163 8.33 -9.96 5.05
C TRP A 163 9.59 -9.65 4.23
N ALA A 164 10.27 -8.52 4.50
CA ALA A 164 11.45 -8.06 3.79
C ALA A 164 12.69 -8.92 4.05
N ALA A 165 12.76 -9.56 5.23
CA ALA A 165 13.80 -10.51 5.60
C ALA A 165 13.81 -11.80 4.76
N LYS A 166 12.75 -12.05 3.96
CA LYS A 166 12.72 -13.20 3.06
C LYS A 166 13.78 -13.04 1.98
N GLY A 167 14.73 -13.96 1.90
CA GLY A 167 15.68 -14.00 0.79
C GLY A 167 14.96 -14.28 -0.53
N ILE A 168 15.28 -13.50 -1.57
CA ILE A 168 14.73 -13.69 -2.92
C ILE A 168 15.81 -14.07 -3.94
N SER A 169 15.39 -14.71 -5.01
CA SER A 169 16.14 -14.74 -6.27
C SER A 169 16.13 -13.36 -6.94
N ALA A 170 17.07 -13.11 -7.84
CA ALA A 170 17.06 -11.89 -8.64
C ALA A 170 15.72 -11.76 -9.41
N PRO A 171 15.13 -10.55 -9.48
CA PRO A 171 13.94 -10.32 -10.29
C PRO A 171 14.17 -10.63 -11.77
N ALA A 172 13.12 -11.10 -12.44
CA ALA A 172 13.11 -11.34 -13.88
C ALA A 172 12.02 -10.55 -14.63
N LYS A 173 11.20 -9.79 -13.91
CA LYS A 173 10.10 -8.98 -14.47
C LYS A 173 9.88 -7.73 -13.63
N ASN A 174 9.24 -6.73 -14.23
CA ASN A 174 8.99 -5.44 -13.58
C ASN A 174 8.13 -5.59 -12.32
N ASP A 175 7.11 -6.44 -12.36
CA ASP A 175 6.18 -6.70 -11.25
C ASP A 175 6.84 -7.15 -9.93
N SER A 176 8.06 -7.68 -9.97
CA SER A 176 8.79 -8.11 -8.77
C SER A 176 9.65 -7.00 -8.15
N CYS A 177 9.74 -5.83 -8.79
CA CYS A 177 10.52 -4.69 -8.30
C CYS A 177 9.89 -3.87 -7.15
N PRO A 178 8.57 -3.56 -7.12
CA PRO A 178 8.00 -2.67 -6.12
C PRO A 178 8.08 -3.25 -4.71
N ALA A 179 8.25 -4.57 -4.59
CA ALA A 179 8.46 -5.25 -3.32
C ALA A 179 9.67 -4.70 -2.55
N ALA A 180 10.70 -4.21 -3.24
CA ALA A 180 11.86 -3.60 -2.60
C ALA A 180 11.59 -2.21 -2.00
N LEU A 181 10.45 -1.56 -2.31
CA LEU A 181 10.07 -0.29 -1.68
C LEU A 181 9.93 -0.43 -0.16
N THR A 182 9.50 -1.59 0.32
CA THR A 182 9.42 -1.88 1.76
C THR A 182 10.79 -1.77 2.42
N ALA A 183 11.83 -2.37 1.83
CA ALA A 183 13.18 -2.31 2.37
C ALA A 183 13.76 -0.89 2.32
N LEU A 184 13.47 -0.12 1.26
CA LEU A 184 13.88 1.28 1.20
C LEU A 184 13.21 2.16 2.26
N GLY A 185 11.91 1.94 2.52
CA GLY A 185 11.20 2.64 3.60
C GLY A 185 11.79 2.32 4.98
N LEU A 186 12.11 1.04 5.24
CA LEU A 186 12.77 0.61 6.47
C LEU A 186 14.13 1.30 6.67
N LEU A 187 14.94 1.36 5.63
CA LEU A 187 16.25 1.98 5.68
C LEU A 187 16.16 3.50 5.87
N ARG A 188 15.33 4.19 5.06
CA ARG A 188 15.25 5.66 5.05
C ARG A 188 14.79 6.24 6.38
N ASP A 189 13.76 5.63 6.98
CA ASP A 189 13.08 6.24 8.12
C ASP A 189 13.53 5.66 9.47
N PHE A 190 14.10 4.45 9.47
CA PHE A 190 14.49 3.74 10.70
C PHE A 190 15.96 3.31 10.72
N ASN A 191 16.72 3.56 9.65
CA ASN A 191 18.09 3.07 9.51
C ASN A 191 18.19 1.54 9.70
N ASP A 192 17.14 0.82 9.28
CA ASP A 192 17.03 -0.63 9.37
C ASP A 192 17.36 -1.24 7.99
N ASP A 193 18.40 -2.07 7.93
CA ASP A 193 18.90 -2.67 6.69
C ASP A 193 18.19 -3.99 6.31
N THR A 194 17.12 -4.37 7.03
CA THR A 194 16.35 -5.57 6.73
C THR A 194 15.85 -5.56 5.29
N GLY A 195 16.30 -6.55 4.50
CA GLY A 195 15.92 -6.68 3.10
C GLY A 195 16.71 -5.78 2.13
N LEU A 196 17.71 -5.03 2.59
CA LEU A 196 18.55 -4.19 1.73
C LEU A 196 19.25 -4.99 0.62
N GLU A 197 19.71 -6.20 0.90
CA GLU A 197 20.27 -7.10 -0.13
C GLU A 197 19.25 -7.41 -1.23
N ASN A 198 17.98 -7.56 -0.87
CA ASN A 198 16.92 -7.79 -1.85
C ASN A 198 16.65 -6.53 -2.67
N ALA A 199 16.65 -5.35 -2.05
CA ALA A 199 16.56 -4.08 -2.77
C ALA A 199 17.75 -3.88 -3.71
N ALA A 200 18.96 -4.24 -3.31
CA ALA A 200 20.15 -4.18 -4.18
C ALA A 200 20.04 -5.12 -5.39
N LYS A 201 19.41 -6.29 -5.26
CA LYS A 201 19.09 -7.16 -6.40
C LYS A 201 18.11 -6.50 -7.37
N VAL A 202 17.10 -5.79 -6.86
CA VAL A 202 16.17 -5.01 -7.69
C VAL A 202 16.91 -3.87 -8.39
N ALA A 203 17.73 -3.09 -7.68
CA ALA A 203 18.52 -2.01 -8.29
C ALA A 203 19.44 -2.53 -9.40
N ARG A 204 20.07 -3.68 -9.19
CA ARG A 204 20.87 -4.36 -10.22
C ARG A 204 20.01 -4.74 -11.42
N TYR A 205 18.88 -5.41 -11.22
CA TYR A 205 17.94 -5.73 -12.30
C TYR A 205 17.56 -4.48 -13.09
N VAL A 206 17.10 -3.42 -12.41
CA VAL A 206 16.73 -2.18 -13.09
C VAL A 206 17.91 -1.62 -13.87
N ARG A 207 19.15 -1.68 -13.35
CA ARG A 207 20.32 -1.17 -14.06
C ARG A 207 20.70 -1.99 -15.29
N THR A 208 20.61 -3.32 -15.21
CA THR A 208 21.17 -4.21 -16.24
C THR A 208 20.16 -4.72 -17.24
N GLU A 209 18.87 -4.66 -16.92
CA GLU A 209 17.84 -5.19 -17.80
C GLU A 209 17.84 -4.45 -19.14
N PRO A 210 17.77 -5.15 -20.29
CA PRO A 210 17.79 -4.52 -21.60
C PRO A 210 16.70 -3.46 -21.75
N ARG A 211 17.08 -2.31 -22.31
CA ARG A 211 16.13 -1.27 -22.70
C ARG A 211 15.62 -1.54 -24.10
N ASN A 212 14.32 -1.36 -24.28
CA ASN A 212 13.72 -1.39 -25.60
C ASN A 212 14.00 -0.11 -26.39
N ARG A 213 13.53 -0.04 -27.63
CA ARG A 213 13.77 1.12 -28.53
C ARG A 213 13.19 2.45 -28.01
N LEU A 214 12.32 2.42 -27.00
CA LEU A 214 11.79 3.63 -26.36
C LEU A 214 12.69 4.10 -25.20
N GLY A 215 13.58 3.25 -24.69
CA GLY A 215 14.37 3.50 -23.48
C GLY A 215 13.75 2.92 -22.20
N ALA A 216 12.68 2.13 -22.31
CA ALA A 216 12.00 1.49 -21.18
C ALA A 216 12.39 0.02 -21.04
N ILE A 217 12.11 -0.57 -19.87
CA ILE A 217 12.25 -2.02 -19.66
C ILE A 217 10.97 -2.72 -20.17
N ASN A 218 11.12 -3.81 -20.91
CA ASN A 218 9.98 -4.67 -21.29
C ASN A 218 9.19 -5.07 -20.03
N HIS A 219 7.86 -4.92 -20.04
CA HIS A 219 7.04 -5.17 -18.85
C HIS A 219 7.27 -6.56 -18.24
N LEU A 220 7.39 -7.58 -19.10
CA LEU A 220 7.64 -8.96 -18.70
C LEU A 220 9.11 -9.29 -18.42
N GLY A 221 10.03 -8.31 -18.56
CA GLY A 221 11.48 -8.48 -18.43
C GLY A 221 12.03 -9.66 -19.23
N HIS A 222 13.07 -10.30 -18.70
CA HIS A 222 13.62 -11.57 -19.15
C HIS A 222 12.95 -12.79 -18.46
N SER A 223 11.73 -12.66 -17.94
CA SER A 223 11.03 -13.81 -17.37
C SER A 223 10.80 -14.90 -18.42
N PHE A 224 10.62 -16.16 -17.98
CA PHE A 224 10.32 -17.27 -18.88
C PHE A 224 9.13 -16.94 -19.81
N VAL A 225 8.05 -16.38 -19.25
CA VAL A 225 6.89 -15.93 -20.04
C VAL A 225 7.30 -14.83 -21.02
N GLY A 226 8.09 -13.84 -20.60
CA GLY A 226 8.55 -12.74 -21.43
C GLY A 226 9.24 -13.17 -22.74
N HIS A 227 9.91 -14.32 -22.76
CA HIS A 227 10.55 -14.87 -23.97
C HIS A 227 9.55 -15.27 -25.07
N PHE A 228 8.29 -15.53 -24.72
CA PHE A 228 7.24 -15.93 -25.67
C PHE A 228 6.34 -14.77 -26.10
N PHE A 229 6.51 -13.58 -25.54
CA PHE A 229 5.67 -12.42 -25.85
C PHE A 229 6.49 -11.28 -26.47
N PRO A 230 5.93 -10.54 -27.45
CA PRO A 230 6.58 -9.35 -27.97
C PRO A 230 6.82 -8.30 -26.89
N ASP A 231 7.96 -7.62 -27.00
CA ASP A 231 8.32 -6.49 -26.15
C ASP A 231 7.21 -5.43 -26.10
N SER A 232 6.85 -5.04 -24.87
CA SER A 232 5.78 -4.10 -24.58
C SER A 232 6.02 -3.32 -23.29
N ILE A 233 5.49 -2.11 -23.23
CA ILE A 233 5.44 -1.29 -22.01
C ILE A 233 4.00 -1.18 -21.53
N TRP A 234 3.76 -1.33 -20.23
CA TRP A 234 2.43 -1.25 -19.62
C TRP A 234 2.47 -0.19 -18.53
N VAL A 235 1.43 0.65 -18.44
CA VAL A 235 1.37 1.79 -17.50
C VAL A 235 1.74 1.44 -16.06
N ASP A 236 1.43 0.22 -15.64
CA ASP A 236 1.76 -0.38 -14.35
C ASP A 236 3.26 -0.28 -14.02
N SER A 237 4.13 -0.45 -15.02
CA SER A 237 5.59 -0.44 -14.83
C SER A 237 6.15 0.88 -14.30
N LEU A 238 5.42 1.99 -14.44
CA LEU A 238 5.81 3.24 -13.79
C LEU A 238 5.82 3.08 -12.26
N MET A 239 4.81 2.43 -11.69
CA MET A 239 4.77 2.10 -10.27
C MET A 239 5.78 1.00 -9.94
N MET A 240 5.87 -0.04 -10.78
CA MET A 240 6.67 -1.23 -10.44
C MET A 240 8.17 -0.95 -10.43
N VAL A 241 8.67 -0.24 -11.43
CA VAL A 241 10.11 0.02 -11.60
C VAL A 241 10.45 1.49 -11.34
N GLY A 242 9.64 2.41 -11.87
CA GLY A 242 9.94 3.84 -11.82
C GLY A 242 10.04 4.38 -10.40
N VAL A 243 9.06 4.07 -9.54
CA VAL A 243 9.06 4.54 -8.15
C VAL A 243 10.24 3.98 -7.36
N PHE A 244 10.54 2.69 -7.52
CA PHE A 244 11.71 2.08 -6.87
C PHE A 244 13.01 2.73 -7.32
N ALA A 245 13.20 2.92 -8.63
CA ALA A 245 14.40 3.53 -9.18
C ALA A 245 14.59 4.98 -8.71
N ALA A 246 13.50 5.75 -8.59
CA ALA A 246 13.55 7.11 -8.06
C ALA A 246 13.97 7.14 -6.58
N GLN A 247 13.33 6.32 -5.73
CA GLN A 247 13.66 6.28 -4.29
C GLN A 247 15.08 5.76 -4.04
N TRP A 248 15.52 4.73 -4.76
CA TRP A 248 16.89 4.24 -4.71
C TRP A 248 17.88 5.32 -5.16
N GLY A 249 17.61 5.94 -6.30
CA GLY A 249 18.42 6.99 -6.90
C GLY A 249 18.64 8.16 -5.96
N ALA A 250 17.56 8.65 -5.33
CA ALA A 250 17.63 9.74 -4.36
C ALA A 250 18.37 9.34 -3.08
N HIS A 251 18.08 8.17 -2.50
CA HIS A 251 18.66 7.75 -1.23
C HIS A 251 20.17 7.46 -1.33
N PHE A 252 20.61 6.78 -2.38
CA PHE A 252 22.01 6.39 -2.57
C PHE A 252 22.81 7.34 -3.48
N ASN A 253 22.24 8.48 -3.87
CA ASN A 253 22.82 9.41 -4.83
C ASN A 253 23.22 8.74 -6.16
N ASP A 254 22.41 7.77 -6.60
CA ASP A 254 22.59 7.06 -7.87
C ASP A 254 21.85 7.81 -8.98
N ARG A 255 22.54 8.80 -9.55
CA ARG A 255 22.00 9.67 -10.62
C ARG A 255 21.49 8.88 -11.82
N ALA A 256 22.12 7.77 -12.20
CA ALA A 256 21.72 7.00 -13.36
C ALA A 256 20.32 6.37 -13.18
N LEU A 257 20.03 5.83 -11.99
CA LEU A 257 18.70 5.30 -11.69
C LEU A 257 17.66 6.41 -11.47
N LEU A 258 18.06 7.54 -10.88
CA LEU A 258 17.18 8.69 -10.72
C LEU A 258 16.76 9.29 -12.07
N ASP A 259 17.72 9.53 -12.97
CA ASP A 259 17.48 10.06 -14.32
C ASP A 259 16.65 9.07 -15.16
N PHE A 260 16.94 7.77 -15.03
CA PHE A 260 16.15 6.72 -15.66
C PHE A 260 14.69 6.81 -15.20
N ALA A 261 14.44 6.89 -13.89
CA ALA A 261 13.10 7.00 -13.32
C ALA A 261 12.38 8.28 -13.78
N ALA A 262 13.08 9.43 -13.75
CA ALA A 262 12.54 10.73 -14.15
C ALA A 262 12.12 10.77 -15.62
N ALA A 263 12.78 10.01 -16.49
CA ALA A 263 12.44 9.93 -17.91
C ALA A 263 11.22 9.06 -18.21
N GLN A 264 10.87 8.09 -17.34
CA GLN A 264 9.83 7.11 -17.66
C GLN A 264 8.43 7.72 -17.86
N PRO A 265 7.91 8.62 -17.00
CA PRO A 265 6.56 9.17 -17.19
C PRO A 265 6.37 9.82 -18.56
N GLY A 266 7.34 10.62 -18.99
CA GLY A 266 7.37 11.28 -20.30
C GLY A 266 7.40 10.32 -21.48
N LEU A 267 8.30 9.32 -21.41
CA LEU A 267 8.40 8.24 -22.39
C LEU A 267 7.06 7.51 -22.53
N TYR A 268 6.44 7.13 -21.41
CA TYR A 268 5.15 6.45 -21.40
C TYR A 268 4.05 7.35 -21.97
N ALA A 269 4.06 8.65 -21.64
CA ALA A 269 3.10 9.60 -22.19
C ALA A 269 3.18 9.68 -23.71
N SER A 270 4.40 9.72 -24.26
CA SER A 270 4.61 9.76 -25.72
C SER A 270 4.04 8.54 -26.46
N ALA A 271 3.98 7.39 -25.80
CA ALA A 271 3.53 6.13 -26.41
C ALA A 271 2.06 5.78 -26.10
N LEU A 272 1.53 6.23 -24.95
CA LEU A 272 0.28 5.71 -24.39
C LEU A 272 -0.76 6.79 -24.09
N GLN A 273 -0.37 8.05 -23.89
CA GLN A 273 -1.31 9.11 -23.53
C GLN A 273 -2.07 9.58 -24.76
N ASP A 274 -3.39 9.50 -24.70
CA ASP A 274 -4.25 10.03 -25.72
C ASP A 274 -4.32 11.57 -25.61
N PRO A 275 -3.99 12.32 -26.67
CA PRO A 275 -3.92 13.78 -26.59
C PRO A 275 -5.29 14.43 -26.42
N SER A 276 -6.39 13.77 -26.83
CA SER A 276 -7.75 14.32 -26.75
C SER A 276 -8.34 14.22 -25.35
N THR A 277 -8.04 13.13 -24.64
CA THR A 277 -8.58 12.88 -23.30
C THR A 277 -7.60 13.22 -22.19
N GLY A 278 -6.28 13.13 -22.43
CA GLY A 278 -5.24 13.20 -21.40
C GLY A 278 -5.02 11.88 -20.65
N LEU A 279 -5.76 10.83 -21.02
CA LEU A 279 -5.73 9.52 -20.38
C LEU A 279 -4.82 8.54 -21.12
N PHE A 280 -4.31 7.56 -20.38
CA PHE A 280 -3.37 6.56 -20.86
C PHE A 280 -4.08 5.27 -21.23
N ARG A 281 -3.70 4.71 -22.39
CA ARG A 281 -4.01 3.33 -22.76
C ARG A 281 -3.14 2.38 -21.95
N HIS A 282 -3.59 1.14 -21.78
CA HIS A 282 -2.96 0.21 -20.85
C HIS A 282 -1.53 -0.18 -21.26
N ALA A 283 -1.32 -0.58 -22.52
CA ALA A 283 -0.01 -1.02 -22.98
C ALA A 283 0.31 -0.61 -24.42
N TYR A 284 1.59 -0.68 -24.78
CA TYR A 284 2.11 -0.39 -26.11
C TYR A 284 3.05 -1.49 -26.55
N LYS A 285 2.77 -2.10 -27.72
CA LYS A 285 3.64 -3.07 -28.37
C LYS A 285 4.76 -2.34 -29.08
N VAL A 286 5.99 -2.54 -28.61
CA VAL A 286 7.15 -1.79 -29.08
C VAL A 286 7.39 -2.04 -30.56
N LYS A 287 7.45 -3.29 -31.02
CA LYS A 287 7.76 -3.60 -32.43
C LYS A 287 6.72 -3.07 -33.41
N SER A 288 5.43 -3.22 -33.11
CA SER A 288 4.36 -2.82 -34.04
C SER A 288 3.96 -1.36 -33.92
N GLY A 289 4.38 -0.68 -32.86
CA GLY A 289 4.01 0.71 -32.57
C GLY A 289 2.53 0.91 -32.25
N LYS A 290 1.87 -0.08 -31.66
CA LYS A 290 0.41 -0.09 -31.44
C LYS A 290 0.07 -0.15 -29.96
N THR A 291 -0.93 0.63 -29.54
CA THR A 291 -1.48 0.57 -28.20
C THR A 291 -2.45 -0.60 -28.02
N ILE A 292 -2.64 -1.01 -26.77
CA ILE A 292 -3.59 -2.03 -26.34
C ILE A 292 -4.34 -1.46 -25.13
N PRO A 293 -5.68 -1.33 -25.20
CA PRO A 293 -6.52 -1.53 -26.39
C PRO A 293 -6.21 -0.51 -27.50
N SER A 294 -6.55 -0.87 -28.74
CA SER A 294 -6.54 0.08 -29.87
C SER A 294 -7.73 1.03 -29.84
N SER A 295 -8.87 0.60 -29.29
CA SER A 295 -10.03 1.44 -29.00
C SER A 295 -9.73 2.42 -27.87
N ALA A 296 -10.41 3.58 -27.86
CA ALA A 296 -10.33 4.60 -26.81
C ALA A 296 -10.88 4.09 -25.47
N THR A 297 -10.14 3.19 -24.85
CA THR A 297 -10.47 2.49 -23.62
C THR A 297 -9.38 2.78 -22.60
N PHE A 298 -9.74 3.58 -21.61
CA PHE A 298 -8.81 4.06 -20.60
C PHE A 298 -9.09 3.34 -19.28
N TRP A 299 -8.30 2.31 -19.00
CA TRP A 299 -8.44 1.51 -17.79
C TRP A 299 -8.10 2.35 -16.55
N LEU A 300 -9.02 2.39 -15.59
CA LEU A 300 -8.95 3.31 -14.45
C LEU A 300 -7.72 3.04 -13.58
N ARG A 301 -7.50 1.80 -13.12
CA ARG A 301 -6.35 1.49 -12.26
C ARG A 301 -5.02 1.76 -12.96
N GLY A 302 -4.92 1.53 -14.26
CA GLY A 302 -3.75 1.89 -15.05
C GLY A 302 -3.45 3.39 -15.03
N ASN A 303 -4.48 4.23 -15.20
CA ASN A 303 -4.34 5.69 -15.09
C ASN A 303 -4.02 6.13 -13.65
N GLY A 304 -4.58 5.44 -12.65
CA GLY A 304 -4.20 5.60 -11.25
C GLY A 304 -2.72 5.31 -11.01
N TRP A 305 -2.16 4.25 -11.62
CA TRP A 305 -0.72 3.96 -11.54
C TRP A 305 0.13 5.07 -12.13
N VAL A 306 -0.26 5.61 -13.29
CA VAL A 306 0.45 6.73 -13.91
C VAL A 306 0.50 7.91 -12.96
N LEU A 307 -0.64 8.33 -12.40
CA LEU A 307 -0.69 9.46 -11.47
C LEU A 307 0.14 9.21 -10.20
N ALA A 308 -0.09 8.07 -9.53
CA ALA A 308 0.57 7.74 -8.27
C ALA A 308 2.09 7.61 -8.45
N ALA A 309 2.54 6.91 -9.49
CA ALA A 309 3.96 6.76 -9.78
C ALA A 309 4.61 8.07 -10.19
N THR A 310 3.94 8.90 -11.00
CA THR A 310 4.48 10.20 -11.40
C THR A 310 4.64 11.13 -10.21
N ALA A 311 3.64 11.18 -9.31
CA ALA A 311 3.71 11.98 -8.08
C ALA A 311 4.81 11.47 -7.13
N ASP A 312 5.00 10.16 -7.03
CA ASP A 312 6.06 9.56 -6.21
C ASP A 312 7.46 9.81 -6.79
N ILE A 313 7.65 9.59 -8.09
CA ILE A 313 8.92 9.90 -8.78
C ILE A 313 9.25 11.39 -8.62
N LEU A 314 8.29 12.28 -8.87
CA LEU A 314 8.47 13.73 -8.73
C LEU A 314 8.83 14.16 -7.31
N SER A 315 8.45 13.39 -6.29
CA SER A 315 8.82 13.67 -4.89
C SER A 315 10.31 13.48 -4.62
N GLU A 316 10.97 12.61 -5.38
CA GLU A 316 12.36 12.24 -5.18
C GLU A 316 13.32 13.07 -6.06
N LEU A 317 12.80 13.87 -7.00
CA LEU A 317 13.62 14.70 -7.89
C LEU A 317 14.09 15.99 -7.20
N PRO A 318 15.39 16.35 -7.30
CA PRO A 318 15.91 17.67 -6.90
C PRO A 318 15.10 18.81 -7.52
N ALA A 319 14.95 19.92 -6.81
CA ALA A 319 14.09 21.03 -7.23
C ALA A 319 14.44 21.62 -8.61
N ASP A 320 15.69 21.51 -9.04
CA ASP A 320 16.24 21.98 -10.31
C ASP A 320 16.29 20.89 -11.41
N HIS A 321 15.80 19.67 -11.13
CA HIS A 321 15.85 18.58 -12.09
C HIS A 321 14.98 18.91 -13.34
N PRO A 322 15.52 18.78 -14.57
CA PRO A 322 14.88 19.31 -15.78
C PRO A 322 13.53 18.66 -16.12
N LYS A 323 13.30 17.43 -15.64
CA LYS A 323 12.04 16.70 -15.86
C LYS A 323 10.87 17.15 -14.98
N ARG A 324 11.08 17.96 -13.93
CA ARG A 324 10.00 18.31 -12.99
C ARG A 324 8.80 18.97 -13.67
N GLY A 325 9.05 19.97 -14.52
CA GLY A 325 7.98 20.69 -15.22
C GLY A 325 7.14 19.77 -16.12
N GLU A 326 7.80 18.84 -16.82
CA GLU A 326 7.14 17.83 -17.66
C GLU A 326 6.23 16.91 -16.82
N LEU A 327 6.71 16.44 -15.67
CA LEU A 327 5.95 15.55 -14.78
C LEU A 327 4.75 16.26 -14.15
N ILE A 328 4.90 17.54 -13.76
CA ILE A 328 3.79 18.36 -13.25
C ILE A 328 2.71 18.55 -14.33
N ALA A 329 3.12 18.87 -15.56
CA ALA A 329 2.18 19.02 -16.68
C ALA A 329 1.44 17.70 -16.99
N LEU A 330 2.13 16.56 -16.90
CA LEU A 330 1.53 15.23 -17.06
C LEU A 330 0.48 14.96 -15.97
N LEU A 331 0.82 15.19 -14.69
CA LEU A 331 -0.12 15.05 -13.57
C LEU A 331 -1.39 15.88 -13.80
N LYS A 332 -1.23 17.16 -14.16
CA LYS A 332 -2.34 18.06 -14.43
C LYS A 332 -3.22 17.54 -15.57
N LYS A 333 -2.61 17.20 -16.71
CA LYS A 333 -3.33 16.74 -17.91
C LYS A 333 -4.13 15.45 -17.65
N THR A 334 -3.58 14.52 -16.88
CA THR A 334 -4.28 13.28 -16.53
C THR A 334 -5.36 13.50 -15.47
N ALA A 335 -5.13 14.37 -14.48
CA ALA A 335 -6.17 14.77 -13.52
C ALA A 335 -7.35 15.46 -14.22
N ASP A 336 -7.07 16.38 -15.16
CA ASP A 336 -8.09 17.03 -16.02
C ASP A 336 -8.88 16.01 -16.85
N GLY A 337 -8.18 15.02 -17.40
CA GLY A 337 -8.81 13.93 -18.15
C GLY A 337 -9.78 13.11 -17.32
N LEU A 338 -9.39 12.76 -16.09
CA LEU A 338 -10.22 11.97 -15.18
C LEU A 338 -11.38 12.79 -14.60
N ALA A 339 -11.18 14.07 -14.30
CA ALA A 339 -12.22 14.94 -13.74
C ALA A 339 -13.49 14.97 -14.61
N LYS A 340 -13.35 14.88 -15.94
CA LYS A 340 -14.46 14.84 -16.91
C LYS A 340 -15.42 13.66 -16.71
N PHE A 341 -14.95 12.57 -16.10
CA PHE A 341 -15.69 11.32 -16.01
C PHE A 341 -15.98 10.86 -14.57
N GLN A 342 -15.66 11.70 -13.57
CA GLN A 342 -15.97 11.36 -12.17
C GLN A 342 -17.49 11.33 -11.97
N GLN A 343 -18.01 10.18 -11.53
CA GLN A 343 -19.46 10.02 -11.33
C GLN A 343 -19.95 10.82 -10.12
N PRO A 344 -21.27 11.06 -9.96
CA PRO A 344 -21.82 11.69 -8.76
C PRO A 344 -21.39 11.00 -7.46
N THR A 345 -21.24 9.67 -7.51
CA THR A 345 -20.75 8.85 -6.39
C THR A 345 -19.29 9.10 -5.99
N GLY A 346 -18.55 9.92 -6.75
CA GLY A 346 -17.11 10.16 -6.57
C GLY A 346 -16.20 9.12 -7.23
N LEU A 347 -16.76 7.98 -7.64
CA LEU A 347 -16.02 6.88 -8.27
C LEU A 347 -15.91 7.06 -9.79
N TRP A 348 -15.00 6.29 -10.39
CA TRP A 348 -14.97 6.00 -11.83
C TRP A 348 -15.28 4.54 -12.08
N ASP A 349 -15.78 4.23 -13.27
CA ASP A 349 -15.89 2.85 -13.72
C ASP A 349 -14.52 2.29 -14.12
N THR A 350 -14.37 0.95 -14.16
CA THR A 350 -13.15 0.28 -14.63
C THR A 350 -12.64 0.81 -15.97
N ILE A 351 -13.55 1.20 -16.87
CA ILE A 351 -13.27 1.98 -18.08
C ILE A 351 -13.62 3.43 -17.77
N ALA A 352 -12.61 4.26 -17.51
CA ALA A 352 -12.78 5.57 -16.90
C ALA A 352 -13.62 6.53 -17.76
N ASN A 353 -13.49 6.46 -19.10
CA ASN A 353 -14.17 7.34 -20.04
C ASN A 353 -15.57 6.89 -20.46
N GLU A 354 -16.08 5.79 -19.90
CA GLU A 354 -17.38 5.22 -20.25
C GLU A 354 -18.20 4.93 -18.98
N PRO A 355 -18.71 5.97 -18.28
CA PRO A 355 -19.52 5.77 -17.08
C PRO A 355 -20.74 4.89 -17.36
N GLY A 356 -20.94 3.85 -16.54
CA GLY A 356 -22.03 2.88 -16.70
C GLY A 356 -21.66 1.68 -17.58
N ALA A 357 -20.50 1.68 -18.23
CA ALA A 357 -20.06 0.56 -19.06
C ALA A 357 -19.44 -0.60 -18.27
N ALA A 358 -19.14 -0.40 -16.99
CA ALA A 358 -18.65 -1.44 -16.10
C ALA A 358 -19.20 -1.22 -14.68
N TYR A 359 -18.34 -1.03 -13.70
CA TYR A 359 -18.72 -0.79 -12.33
C TYR A 359 -17.77 0.23 -11.71
N GLY A 360 -18.32 1.13 -10.87
CA GLY A 360 -17.53 1.99 -9.99
C GLY A 360 -16.45 1.19 -9.25
N GLU A 361 -15.20 1.38 -9.66
CA GLU A 361 -14.03 0.56 -9.34
C GLU A 361 -13.20 1.26 -8.28
N THR A 362 -12.90 0.57 -7.19
CA THR A 362 -12.42 1.22 -5.95
C THR A 362 -10.90 1.36 -5.90
N SER A 363 -10.12 0.47 -6.51
CA SER A 363 -8.65 0.52 -6.42
C SER A 363 -8.06 1.67 -7.24
N GLY A 364 -8.48 1.83 -8.49
CA GLY A 364 -8.09 2.94 -9.35
C GLY A 364 -8.61 4.27 -8.83
N THR A 365 -9.85 4.33 -8.34
CA THR A 365 -10.37 5.54 -7.68
C THR A 365 -9.51 5.95 -6.48
N ALA A 366 -9.09 4.99 -5.64
CA ALA A 366 -8.21 5.28 -4.51
C ALA A 366 -6.82 5.78 -4.94
N LEU A 367 -6.24 5.21 -6.01
CA LEU A 367 -4.98 5.72 -6.56
C LEU A 367 -5.10 7.15 -7.09
N VAL A 368 -6.23 7.49 -7.73
CA VAL A 368 -6.51 8.87 -8.18
C VAL A 368 -6.63 9.80 -6.98
N ALA A 369 -7.37 9.40 -5.94
CA ALA A 369 -7.49 10.17 -4.71
C ALA A 369 -6.12 10.46 -4.07
N TYR A 370 -5.30 9.42 -3.89
CA TYR A 370 -3.94 9.54 -3.36
C TYR A 370 -3.09 10.52 -4.16
N ALA A 371 -2.98 10.30 -5.48
CA ALA A 371 -2.04 11.05 -6.29
C ALA A 371 -2.43 12.51 -6.48
N VAL A 372 -3.74 12.78 -6.64
CA VAL A 372 -4.24 14.16 -6.79
C VAL A 372 -4.11 14.92 -5.48
N ALA A 373 -4.48 14.33 -4.33
CA ALA A 373 -4.29 14.95 -3.02
C ALA A 373 -2.81 15.29 -2.80
N LYS A 374 -1.92 14.32 -3.03
CA LYS A 374 -0.48 14.51 -2.91
C LYS A 374 0.03 15.64 -3.79
N ALA A 375 -0.42 15.70 -5.05
CA ALA A 375 0.01 16.75 -5.96
C ALA A 375 -0.45 18.15 -5.51
N VAL A 376 -1.63 18.27 -4.88
CA VAL A 376 -2.08 19.53 -4.27
C VAL A 376 -1.26 19.88 -3.03
N HIS A 377 -1.05 18.95 -2.11
CA HIS A 377 -0.28 19.19 -0.87
C HIS A 377 1.19 19.53 -1.15
N ARG A 378 1.73 19.06 -2.28
CA ARG A 378 3.08 19.41 -2.75
C ARG A 378 3.13 20.69 -3.59
N GLY A 379 2.00 21.37 -3.80
CA GLY A 379 1.91 22.61 -4.57
C GLY A 379 2.15 22.43 -6.08
N TRP A 380 2.01 21.20 -6.60
CA TRP A 380 2.16 20.92 -8.03
C TRP A 380 0.86 21.13 -8.80
N LEU A 381 -0.28 20.96 -8.13
CA LEU A 381 -1.61 21.29 -8.64
C LEU A 381 -2.29 22.31 -7.73
N GLU A 382 -3.19 23.07 -8.32
CA GLU A 382 -3.96 24.12 -7.67
C GLU A 382 -4.92 23.54 -6.60
N PRO A 383 -5.22 24.26 -5.50
CA PRO A 383 -6.08 23.76 -4.43
C PRO A 383 -7.46 23.27 -4.88
N SER A 384 -7.99 23.77 -6.01
CA SER A 384 -9.26 23.33 -6.58
C SER A 384 -9.29 21.83 -6.93
N TYR A 385 -8.14 21.21 -7.21
CA TYR A 385 -8.05 19.77 -7.47
C TYR A 385 -8.31 18.92 -6.22
N LEU A 386 -8.23 19.49 -5.01
CA LEU A 386 -8.48 18.75 -3.78
C LEU A 386 -9.93 18.23 -3.74
N ALA A 387 -10.89 18.97 -4.32
CA ALA A 387 -12.28 18.52 -4.43
C ALA A 387 -12.40 17.21 -5.23
N LEU A 388 -11.61 17.03 -6.29
CA LEU A 388 -11.56 15.80 -7.08
C LEU A 388 -11.10 14.61 -6.21
N ALA A 389 -10.01 14.81 -5.47
CA ALA A 389 -9.44 13.80 -4.58
C ALA A 389 -10.36 13.46 -3.41
N LYS A 390 -10.95 14.47 -2.76
CA LYS A 390 -11.85 14.27 -1.62
C LYS A 390 -13.10 13.50 -2.02
N ARG A 391 -13.73 13.86 -3.15
CA ARG A 391 -14.88 13.12 -3.68
C ARG A 391 -14.53 11.67 -4.03
N ALA A 392 -13.34 11.44 -4.60
CA ALA A 392 -12.86 10.11 -4.89
C ALA A 392 -12.69 9.26 -3.62
N PHE A 393 -12.03 9.82 -2.60
CA PHE A 393 -11.83 9.15 -1.31
C PHE A 393 -13.14 8.88 -0.57
N ALA A 394 -14.02 9.87 -0.47
CA ALA A 394 -15.36 9.71 0.12
C ALA A 394 -16.18 8.65 -0.65
N GLY A 395 -16.08 8.67 -1.99
CA GLY A 395 -16.70 7.67 -2.85
C GLY A 395 -16.24 6.24 -2.51
N VAL A 396 -14.94 6.01 -2.37
CA VAL A 396 -14.40 4.69 -1.97
C VAL A 396 -14.81 4.32 -0.55
N THR A 397 -14.69 5.26 0.39
CA THR A 397 -15.03 5.08 1.81
C THR A 397 -16.50 4.66 1.98
N SER A 398 -17.42 5.27 1.23
CA SER A 398 -18.84 4.93 1.24
C SER A 398 -19.15 3.50 0.76
N ARG A 399 -18.22 2.86 0.04
CA ARG A 399 -18.37 1.48 -0.43
C ARG A 399 -17.85 0.44 0.55
N LEU A 400 -17.10 0.83 1.57
CA LEU A 400 -16.64 -0.10 2.58
C LEU A 400 -17.83 -0.79 3.24
N ARG A 401 -17.66 -2.09 3.50
CA ARG A 401 -18.70 -2.94 4.07
C ARG A 401 -18.28 -3.41 5.45
N SER A 402 -19.14 -3.18 6.44
CA SER A 402 -19.00 -3.82 7.74
C SER A 402 -19.16 -5.33 7.60
N LYS A 403 -18.27 -6.07 8.26
CA LYS A 403 -18.33 -7.53 8.44
C LYS A 403 -18.63 -7.83 9.92
N SER A 404 -18.83 -9.10 10.24
CA SER A 404 -18.98 -9.54 11.65
C SER A 404 -17.76 -9.11 12.48
N GLY A 405 -17.98 -8.78 13.75
CA GLY A 405 -16.90 -8.41 14.67
C GLY A 405 -16.29 -7.02 14.47
N GLY A 406 -16.98 -6.09 13.79
CA GLY A 406 -16.49 -4.72 13.59
C GLY A 406 -15.37 -4.62 12.55
N GLU A 407 -15.17 -5.63 11.73
CA GLU A 407 -14.24 -5.62 10.61
C GLU A 407 -14.79 -4.81 9.41
N LEU A 408 -13.89 -4.29 8.57
CA LEU A 408 -14.24 -3.66 7.29
C LEU A 408 -13.72 -4.50 6.13
N SER A 409 -14.45 -4.45 5.02
CA SER A 409 -14.06 -5.05 3.73
C SER A 409 -14.21 -4.01 2.63
N MET A 410 -13.24 -3.97 1.73
CA MET A 410 -13.21 -3.07 0.58
C MET A 410 -13.64 -3.84 -0.68
N PRO A 411 -14.88 -3.65 -1.18
CA PRO A 411 -15.36 -4.35 -2.36
C PRO A 411 -15.01 -3.61 -3.66
N ARG A 412 -15.34 -4.23 -4.79
CA ARG A 412 -15.29 -3.66 -6.14
C ARG A 412 -13.89 -3.22 -6.58
N ILE A 413 -12.88 -3.92 -6.09
CA ILE A 413 -11.53 -3.87 -6.63
C ILE A 413 -11.53 -4.68 -7.91
N SER A 414 -11.09 -4.10 -9.02
CA SER A 414 -10.96 -4.83 -10.28
C SER A 414 -9.90 -5.93 -10.15
N TRP A 415 -10.22 -7.16 -10.57
CA TRP A 415 -9.27 -8.29 -10.55
C TRP A 415 -8.03 -8.03 -11.43
N PHE A 416 -7.07 -8.95 -11.41
CA PHE A 416 -5.93 -8.93 -12.32
C PHE A 416 -6.39 -8.76 -13.77
N THR A 417 -5.86 -7.73 -14.43
CA THR A 417 -6.29 -7.29 -15.76
C THR A 417 -5.07 -7.23 -16.66
N ASN A 418 -5.03 -8.03 -17.72
CA ASN A 418 -4.01 -7.94 -18.75
C ASN A 418 -4.44 -6.97 -19.87
N PRO A 419 -3.50 -6.37 -20.61
CA PRO A 419 -3.82 -5.64 -21.83
C PRO A 419 -4.54 -6.54 -22.83
N GLY A 420 -5.80 -6.22 -23.12
CA GLY A 420 -6.65 -6.97 -24.04
C GLY A 420 -7.54 -6.08 -24.90
N ALA A 421 -8.59 -6.68 -25.46
CA ALA A 421 -9.64 -5.93 -26.13
C ALA A 421 -10.49 -5.16 -25.10
N ARG A 422 -11.22 -4.13 -25.55
CA ARG A 422 -12.13 -3.34 -24.70
C ARG A 422 -13.06 -4.23 -23.85
N PHE A 423 -13.61 -5.30 -24.43
CA PHE A 423 -14.54 -6.19 -23.73
C PHE A 423 -13.93 -6.81 -22.46
N SER A 424 -12.63 -7.16 -22.49
CA SER A 424 -11.93 -7.76 -21.35
C SER A 424 -11.98 -6.89 -20.08
N TYR A 425 -11.96 -5.56 -20.23
CA TYR A 425 -12.05 -4.63 -19.11
C TYR A 425 -13.47 -4.52 -18.56
N THR A 426 -14.49 -4.58 -19.42
CA THR A 426 -15.90 -4.56 -19.00
C THR A 426 -16.24 -5.79 -18.16
N ILE A 427 -15.75 -6.97 -18.54
CA ILE A 427 -16.07 -8.23 -17.85
C ILE A 427 -15.09 -8.57 -16.71
N THR A 428 -14.07 -7.74 -16.46
CA THR A 428 -13.10 -8.01 -15.40
C THR A 428 -13.81 -8.07 -14.04
N PRO A 429 -13.72 -9.18 -13.29
CA PRO A 429 -14.48 -9.34 -12.06
C PRO A 429 -14.20 -8.26 -11.02
N ALA A 430 -15.27 -7.83 -10.34
CA ALA A 430 -15.22 -6.97 -9.17
C ALA A 430 -15.07 -7.82 -7.91
N VAL A 431 -13.93 -7.72 -7.22
CA VAL A 431 -13.62 -8.53 -6.04
C VAL A 431 -13.43 -7.68 -4.79
N SER A 432 -13.26 -8.32 -3.64
CA SER A 432 -13.03 -7.63 -2.37
C SER A 432 -11.63 -7.92 -1.84
N ASP A 433 -11.09 -6.94 -1.10
CA ASP A 433 -9.94 -7.11 -0.21
C ASP A 433 -8.62 -7.55 -0.89
N MET A 434 -8.46 -7.27 -2.17
CA MET A 434 -7.19 -7.47 -2.85
C MET A 434 -6.15 -6.50 -2.30
N SER A 435 -4.93 -7.02 -2.05
CA SER A 435 -3.80 -6.28 -1.47
C SER A 435 -3.56 -4.92 -2.11
N TYR A 436 -3.50 -4.87 -3.43
CA TYR A 436 -3.25 -3.64 -4.18
C TYR A 436 -4.39 -2.61 -4.07
N GLY A 437 -5.64 -3.06 -3.94
CA GLY A 437 -6.78 -2.15 -3.75
C GLY A 437 -6.83 -1.61 -2.33
N VAL A 438 -6.63 -2.48 -1.32
CA VAL A 438 -6.51 -2.07 0.07
C VAL A 438 -5.33 -1.11 0.22
N GLY A 439 -4.16 -1.45 -0.30
CA GLY A 439 -2.96 -0.60 -0.29
C GLY A 439 -3.20 0.77 -0.90
N ALA A 440 -3.87 0.84 -2.06
CA ALA A 440 -4.26 2.12 -2.66
C ALA A 440 -5.15 2.98 -1.75
N TYR A 441 -6.10 2.36 -1.06
CA TYR A 441 -6.94 3.06 -0.08
C TYR A 441 -6.13 3.56 1.13
N LEU A 442 -5.17 2.77 1.63
CA LEU A 442 -4.27 3.20 2.71
C LEU A 442 -3.42 4.39 2.28
N MET A 443 -2.86 4.37 1.06
CA MET A 443 -2.11 5.51 0.51
C MET A 443 -2.99 6.78 0.44
N ALA A 444 -4.23 6.65 -0.02
CA ALA A 444 -5.15 7.79 -0.10
C ALA A 444 -5.52 8.32 1.30
N ALA A 445 -5.81 7.43 2.25
CA ALA A 445 -6.12 7.81 3.63
C ALA A 445 -4.95 8.49 4.33
N ALA A 446 -3.72 8.06 4.06
CA ALA A 446 -2.51 8.69 4.58
C ALA A 446 -2.38 10.15 4.12
N GLU A 447 -2.65 10.39 2.84
CA GLU A 447 -2.51 11.72 2.24
C GLU A 447 -3.65 12.64 2.65
N LEU A 448 -4.85 12.11 2.85
CA LEU A 448 -6.06 12.86 3.17
C LEU A 448 -6.40 12.86 4.67
N SER A 449 -5.49 12.44 5.56
CA SER A 449 -5.83 12.21 6.96
C SER A 449 -6.24 13.46 7.73
N ASP A 450 -5.76 14.62 7.28
CA ASP A 450 -5.87 15.88 8.02
C ASP A 450 -7.00 16.78 7.47
N GLU A 451 -7.81 16.23 6.57
CA GLU A 451 -8.90 16.93 5.89
C GLU A 451 -10.25 16.61 6.53
N GLU A 452 -11.09 17.61 6.76
CA GLU A 452 -12.50 17.38 7.11
C GLU A 452 -13.27 16.85 5.89
N PHE A 453 -14.09 15.81 6.12
CA PHE A 453 -14.87 15.08 5.10
C PHE A 453 -16.37 15.02 5.41
#